data_AF-A0A1F6HST6-F1
#
_entry.id   AF-A0A1F6HST6-F1
#
_cell.length_a   1.000
_cell.length_b   1.000
_cell.length_c   1.000
_cell.angle_alpha   90.00
_cell.angle_beta   90.00
_cell.angle_gamma   90.00
#
_symmetry.space_group_name_H-M   'P 1'
#
loop_
_entity.id
_entity.type
_entity.pdbx_description
1 polymer ?
#
loop_
_entity_poly.entity_id
_entity_poly.type
_entity_poly.pdbx_seq_one_letter_code
_entity_poly.pdbx_strand_id
1 'polypeptide(L)'
;MIKGYIAIASMLVIAGVVTLIGVTVTLTSISEAQVSLSSLQGDRALGLSEGCGQEALLYLNENNSLPSSIVTPLGSCNVTLESQTGSDWIFTVDGEISNHFKKIRIEATRSNTITINSWKEI
;
A
#
# COMPACT_ATOMS: atom_id res chain seq x y z
N MET A 1 54.54 30.97 -15.19
CA MET A 1 53.81 30.78 -13.91
C MET A 1 52.28 30.77 -14.08
N ILE A 2 51.70 31.51 -15.03
CA ILE A 2 50.23 31.65 -15.23
C ILE A 2 49.55 30.38 -15.77
N LYS A 3 50.25 29.58 -16.58
CA LYS A 3 49.69 28.36 -17.21
C LYS A 3 49.36 27.23 -16.22
N GLY A 4 50.15 27.08 -15.14
CA GLY A 4 49.90 26.06 -14.12
C GLY A 4 48.66 26.37 -13.27
N TYR A 5 48.44 27.65 -12.95
CA TYR A 5 47.26 28.09 -12.22
C TYR A 5 45.96 27.80 -12.99
N ILE A 6 45.95 28.06 -14.31
CA ILE A 6 44.80 27.77 -15.19
C ILE A 6 44.52 26.26 -15.27
N ALA A 7 45.56 25.41 -15.32
CA ALA A 7 45.39 23.97 -15.33
C ALA A 7 44.77 23.44 -14.02
N ILE A 8 45.21 23.95 -12.87
CA ILE A 8 44.68 23.54 -11.56
C ILE A 8 43.24 24.05 -11.38
N ALA A 9 42.96 25.30 -11.76
CA ALA A 9 41.62 25.88 -11.67
C ALA A 9 40.60 25.14 -12.55
N SER A 10 40.98 24.81 -13.78
CA SER A 10 40.11 24.03 -14.69
C SER A 10 39.87 22.61 -14.18
N MET A 11 40.89 21.94 -13.67
CA MET A 11 40.73 20.61 -13.05
C MET A 11 39.79 20.65 -11.84
N LEU A 12 39.86 21.70 -11.02
CA LEU A 12 39.00 21.89 -9.87
C LEU A 12 37.54 22.10 -10.27
N VAL A 13 37.29 22.88 -11.32
CA VAL A 13 35.93 23.05 -11.89
C VAL A 13 35.39 21.73 -12.42
N ILE A 14 36.19 20.97 -13.18
CA ILE A 14 35.76 19.67 -13.73
C ILE A 14 35.45 18.68 -12.60
N ALA A 15 36.30 18.59 -11.59
CA ALA A 15 36.07 17.71 -10.43
C ALA A 15 34.79 18.10 -9.67
N GLY A 16 34.54 19.40 -9.51
CA GLY A 16 33.31 19.90 -8.90
C GLY A 16 32.06 19.48 -9.68
N VAL A 17 32.07 19.64 -11.00
CA VAL A 17 30.95 19.23 -11.87
C VAL A 17 30.68 17.73 -11.80
N VAL A 18 31.74 16.90 -11.86
CA VAL A 18 31.60 15.43 -11.77
C VAL A 18 31.02 15.03 -10.42
N THR A 19 31.46 15.66 -9.33
CA THR A 19 30.93 15.39 -7.99
C THR A 19 29.45 15.76 -7.88
N LEU A 20 29.05 16.91 -8.42
CA LEU A 20 27.65 17.34 -8.43
C LEU A 20 26.74 16.37 -9.19
N ILE A 21 27.20 15.88 -10.33
CA ILE A 21 26.47 14.87 -11.11
C ILE A 21 26.34 13.57 -10.29
N GLY A 22 27.44 13.11 -9.67
CA GLY A 22 27.42 11.92 -8.83
C GLY A 22 26.47 12.01 -7.64
N VAL A 23 26.44 13.15 -6.95
CA VAL A 23 25.50 13.39 -5.84
C VAL A 23 24.05 13.39 -6.32
N THR A 24 23.78 13.97 -7.49
CA THR A 24 22.42 14.02 -8.03
C THR A 24 21.93 12.61 -8.38
N VAL A 25 22.74 11.82 -9.08
CA VAL A 25 22.38 10.44 -9.45
C VAL A 25 22.13 9.58 -8.22
N THR A 26 23.00 9.68 -7.21
CA THR A 26 22.82 8.91 -5.97
C THR A 26 21.54 9.29 -5.22
N LEU A 27 21.21 10.58 -5.13
CA LEU A 27 19.94 11.04 -4.56
C LEU A 27 18.73 10.51 -5.34
N THR A 28 18.79 10.55 -6.68
CA THR A 28 17.71 10.02 -7.53
C THR A 28 17.51 8.53 -7.30
N SER A 29 18.58 7.73 -7.28
CA SER A 29 18.48 6.29 -7.02
C SER A 29 17.90 5.97 -5.65
N ILE A 30 18.25 6.73 -4.62
CA ILE A 30 17.68 6.59 -3.27
C ILE A 30 16.18 6.93 -3.27
N SER A 31 15.78 7.96 -4.02
CA SER A 31 14.37 8.33 -4.17
C SER A 31 13.57 7.23 -4.87
N GLU A 32 14.10 6.68 -5.96
CA GLU A 32 13.46 5.59 -6.70
C GLU A 32 13.30 4.32 -5.83
N ALA A 33 14.32 3.98 -5.05
CA ALA A 33 14.26 2.86 -4.12
C ALA A 33 13.18 3.04 -3.06
N GLN A 34 13.03 4.25 -2.51
CA GLN A 34 11.96 4.56 -1.56
C GLN A 34 10.58 4.47 -2.20
N VAL A 35 10.39 5.01 -3.41
CA VAL A 35 9.12 4.91 -4.15
C VAL A 35 8.76 3.45 -4.40
N SER A 36 9.72 2.63 -4.83
CA SER A 36 9.51 1.20 -5.06
C SER A 36 9.11 0.47 -3.76
N LEU A 37 9.77 0.77 -2.64
CA LEU A 37 9.44 0.18 -1.35
C LEU A 37 8.05 0.59 -0.87
N SER A 38 7.69 1.87 -0.99
CA SER A 38 6.35 2.36 -0.64
C SER A 38 5.26 1.72 -1.51
N SER A 39 5.51 1.55 -2.81
CA SER A 39 4.59 0.81 -3.69
C SER A 39 4.40 -0.62 -3.22
N LEU A 40 5.51 -1.33 -2.94
CA LEU A 40 5.45 -2.72 -2.46
C LEU A 40 4.70 -2.84 -1.13
N GLN A 41 4.90 -1.90 -0.20
CA GLN A 41 4.18 -1.89 1.07
C GLN A 41 2.70 -1.58 0.87
N GLY A 42 2.36 -0.67 -0.04
CA GLY A 42 0.98 -0.39 -0.45
C GLY A 42 0.28 -1.62 -1.04
N ASP A 43 0.96 -2.34 -1.94
CA ASP A 43 0.42 -3.57 -2.55
C ASP A 43 0.23 -4.68 -1.50
N ARG A 44 1.14 -4.79 -0.53
CA ARG A 44 0.99 -5.73 0.58
C ARG A 44 -0.18 -5.37 1.48
N ALA A 45 -0.35 -4.09 1.81
CA ALA A 45 -1.49 -3.62 2.60
C ALA A 45 -2.82 -3.88 1.89
N LEU A 46 -2.85 -3.72 0.56
CA LEU A 46 -4.00 -4.10 -0.27
C LEU A 46 -4.24 -5.60 -0.24
N GLY A 47 -3.21 -6.43 -0.43
CA GLY A 47 -3.34 -7.88 -0.33
C GLY A 47 -3.85 -8.35 1.03
N LEU A 48 -3.45 -7.67 2.12
CA LEU A 48 -3.97 -7.92 3.46
C LEU A 48 -5.46 -7.56 3.57
N SER A 49 -5.86 -6.37 3.11
CA SER A 49 -7.27 -5.97 3.17
C SER A 49 -8.15 -6.88 2.31
N GLU A 50 -7.69 -7.30 1.14
CA GLU A 50 -8.38 -8.26 0.26
C GLU A 50 -8.53 -9.63 0.89
N GLY A 51 -7.46 -10.20 1.46
CA GLY A 51 -7.51 -11.48 2.16
C GLY A 51 -8.49 -11.43 3.34
N CYS A 52 -8.47 -10.34 4.11
CA CYS A 52 -9.42 -10.12 5.18
C CYS A 52 -10.86 -9.92 4.69
N GLY A 53 -11.05 -9.30 3.53
CA GLY A 53 -12.36 -9.20 2.87
C GLY A 53 -12.92 -10.57 2.52
N GLN A 54 -12.08 -11.48 2.03
CA GLN A 54 -12.49 -12.86 1.74
C GLN A 54 -12.87 -13.61 3.02
N GLU A 55 -12.07 -13.48 4.08
CA GLU A 55 -12.37 -14.12 5.36
C GLU A 55 -13.63 -13.54 6.01
N ALA A 56 -13.86 -12.23 5.89
CA ALA A 56 -15.09 -11.59 6.34
C ALA A 56 -16.33 -12.16 5.60
N LEU A 57 -16.21 -12.39 4.29
CA LEU A 57 -17.27 -13.06 3.51
C LEU A 57 -17.47 -14.51 3.95
N LEU A 58 -16.40 -15.24 4.29
CA LEU A 58 -16.51 -16.59 4.82
C LEU A 58 -17.25 -16.61 6.16
N TYR A 59 -16.89 -15.72 7.09
CA TYR A 59 -17.61 -15.54 8.36
C TYR A 59 -19.09 -15.17 8.14
N LEU A 60 -19.35 -14.28 7.19
CA LEU A 60 -20.71 -13.91 6.81
C LEU A 60 -21.49 -15.13 6.30
N ASN A 61 -20.84 -16.04 5.56
CA ASN A 61 -21.48 -17.24 5.03
C ASN A 61 -21.88 -18.20 6.16
N GLU A 62 -20.90 -18.54 7.01
CA GLU A 62 -21.04 -19.55 8.05
C GLU A 62 -21.90 -19.08 9.22
N ASN A 63 -21.64 -17.87 9.71
CA ASN A 63 -22.17 -17.38 10.99
C ASN A 63 -23.17 -16.24 10.84
N ASN A 64 -23.45 -15.78 9.63
CA ASN A 64 -24.31 -14.60 9.37
C ASN A 64 -23.90 -13.37 10.19
N SER A 65 -22.61 -13.21 10.44
CA SER A 65 -22.07 -12.13 11.25
C SER A 65 -20.69 -11.73 10.75
N LEU A 66 -20.34 -10.48 10.99
CA LEU A 66 -19.03 -9.93 10.67
C LEU A 66 -18.28 -9.66 11.98
N PRO A 67 -17.12 -10.30 12.21
CA PRO A 67 -16.26 -9.94 13.32
C PRO A 67 -15.70 -8.54 13.10
N SER A 68 -15.47 -7.77 14.17
CA SER A 68 -14.88 -6.43 14.08
C SER A 68 -13.40 -6.47 13.71
N SER A 69 -12.70 -7.57 14.00
CA SER A 69 -11.30 -7.75 13.66
C SER A 69 -11.06 -9.18 13.20
N ILE A 70 -10.17 -9.32 12.20
CA ILE A 70 -9.76 -10.60 11.65
C ILE A 70 -8.23 -10.66 11.72
N VAL A 71 -7.71 -11.80 12.17
CA VAL A 71 -6.27 -12.05 12.28
C VAL A 71 -5.90 -13.05 11.21
N THR A 72 -5.01 -12.65 10.31
CA THR A 72 -4.46 -13.50 9.26
C THR A 72 -2.95 -13.70 9.48
N PRO A 73 -2.30 -14.68 8.82
CA PRO A 73 -0.85 -14.83 8.89
C PRO A 73 -0.07 -13.60 8.40
N LEU A 74 -0.69 -12.76 7.55
CA LEU A 74 -0.09 -11.53 7.02
C LEU A 74 -0.23 -10.34 7.97
N GLY A 75 -1.17 -10.38 8.90
CA GLY A 75 -1.45 -9.30 9.84
C GLY A 75 -2.88 -9.30 10.34
N SER A 76 -3.20 -8.32 11.19
CA SER A 76 -4.57 -8.04 11.63
C SER A 76 -5.20 -6.94 10.79
N CYS A 77 -6.49 -7.06 10.56
CA CYS A 77 -7.31 -6.11 9.84
C CYS A 77 -8.59 -5.85 10.62
N ASN A 78 -9.14 -4.67 10.45
CA ASN A 78 -10.36 -4.28 11.13
C ASN A 78 -11.50 -4.17 10.11
N VAL A 79 -12.68 -4.61 10.52
CA VAL A 79 -13.87 -4.71 9.70
C VAL A 79 -14.93 -3.82 10.32
N THR A 80 -15.38 -2.84 9.54
CA THR A 80 -16.40 -1.88 9.95
C THR A 80 -17.66 -2.14 9.15
N LEU A 81 -18.72 -2.57 9.83
CA LEU A 81 -20.05 -2.65 9.23
C LEU A 81 -20.60 -1.23 9.04
N GLU A 82 -20.98 -0.88 7.81
CA GLU A 82 -21.58 0.43 7.52
C GLU A 82 -23.10 0.35 7.48
N SER A 83 -23.64 -0.68 6.81
CA SER A 83 -25.08 -0.89 6.69
C SER A 83 -25.39 -2.37 6.51
N GLN A 84 -26.50 -2.79 7.12
CA GLN A 84 -27.10 -4.09 6.90
C GLN A 84 -28.59 -3.89 6.65
N THR A 85 -29.04 -4.16 5.43
CA THR A 85 -30.45 -4.01 5.03
C THR A 85 -30.97 -5.35 4.52
N GLY A 86 -31.67 -6.08 5.38
CA GLY A 86 -32.17 -7.43 5.05
C GLY A 86 -31.03 -8.39 4.73
N SER A 87 -30.94 -8.84 3.49
CA SER A 87 -29.87 -9.70 2.98
C SER A 87 -28.65 -8.94 2.48
N ASP A 88 -28.72 -7.62 2.36
CA ASP A 88 -27.63 -6.80 1.82
C ASP A 88 -26.72 -6.30 2.94
N TRP A 89 -25.42 -6.52 2.76
CA TRP A 89 -24.36 -6.18 3.69
C TRP A 89 -23.38 -5.26 3.01
N ILE A 90 -23.12 -4.12 3.65
CA ILE A 90 -22.14 -3.14 3.22
C ILE A 90 -21.16 -2.96 4.38
N PHE A 91 -19.93 -3.39 4.15
CA PHE A 91 -18.88 -3.30 5.15
C PHE A 91 -17.56 -2.94 4.50
N THR A 92 -16.67 -2.46 5.35
CA THR A 92 -15.40 -1.91 4.93
C THR A 92 -14.29 -2.60 5.74
N VAL A 93 -13.25 -3.05 5.05
CA VAL A 93 -12.11 -3.76 5.64
C VAL A 93 -10.87 -2.91 5.49
N ASP A 94 -10.18 -2.65 6.59
CA ASP A 94 -8.91 -1.95 6.60
C ASP A 94 -7.75 -2.91 6.87
N GLY A 95 -6.72 -2.79 6.04
CA GLY A 95 -5.45 -3.48 6.20
C GLY A 95 -4.34 -2.45 6.41
N GLU A 96 -3.52 -2.67 7.43
CA GLU A 96 -2.36 -1.85 7.71
C GLU A 96 -1.09 -2.70 7.69
N ILE A 97 -0.13 -2.31 6.85
CA ILE A 97 1.23 -2.88 6.87
C ILE A 97 2.23 -1.75 6.86
N SER A 98 3.12 -1.72 7.86
CA SER A 98 4.22 -0.76 7.94
C SER A 98 3.76 0.69 7.72
N ASN A 99 2.69 1.11 8.40
CA ASN A 99 2.10 2.45 8.31
C ASN A 99 1.53 2.81 6.92
N HIS A 100 1.29 1.82 6.06
CA HIS A 100 0.53 1.97 4.82
C HIS A 100 -0.86 1.37 5.04
N PHE A 101 -1.88 2.20 4.80
CA PHE A 101 -3.27 1.87 5.02
C PHE A 101 -3.96 1.66 3.67
N LYS A 102 -4.63 0.52 3.52
CA LYS A 102 -5.48 0.24 2.38
C LYS A 102 -6.84 -0.22 2.88
N LYS A 103 -7.88 0.27 2.23
CA LYS A 103 -9.25 0.02 2.65
C LYS A 103 -10.07 -0.43 1.45
N ILE A 104 -10.86 -1.47 1.66
CA ILE A 104 -11.79 -1.97 0.66
C ILE A 104 -13.20 -1.89 1.19
N ARG A 105 -14.11 -1.42 0.35
CA ARG A 105 -15.55 -1.44 0.57
C ARG A 105 -16.13 -2.62 -0.19
N ILE A 106 -16.85 -3.48 0.53
CA ILE A 106 -17.48 -4.67 -0.02
C ILE A 106 -18.99 -4.54 0.17
N GLU A 107 -19.72 -4.74 -0.91
CA GLU A 107 -21.18 -4.82 -0.91
C GLU A 107 -21.56 -6.23 -1.34
N ALA A 108 -22.20 -6.98 -0.45
CA ALA A 108 -22.54 -8.37 -0.69
C ALA A 108 -23.99 -8.66 -0.28
N THR A 109 -24.68 -9.46 -1.08
CA THR A 109 -26.02 -9.96 -0.75
C THR A 109 -25.91 -11.41 -0.30
N ARG A 110 -26.39 -11.70 0.91
CA ARG A 110 -26.45 -13.04 1.50
C ARG A 110 -27.87 -13.59 1.39
N SER A 111 -28.06 -14.56 0.49
CA SER A 111 -29.30 -15.34 0.39
C SER A 111 -29.03 -16.81 0.78
N ASN A 112 -29.21 -17.76 -0.13
CA ASN A 112 -28.71 -19.14 0.01
C ASN A 112 -27.23 -19.27 -0.37
N THR A 113 -26.71 -18.28 -1.10
CA THR A 113 -25.31 -18.11 -1.46
C THR A 113 -24.92 -16.65 -1.21
N ILE A 114 -23.63 -16.39 -1.04
CA ILE A 114 -23.10 -15.03 -1.02
C ILE A 114 -22.86 -14.57 -2.45
N THR A 115 -23.42 -13.42 -2.80
CA THR A 115 -23.15 -12.72 -4.06
C THR A 115 -22.44 -11.42 -3.76
N ILE A 116 -21.28 -11.19 -4.37
CA ILE A 116 -20.53 -9.93 -4.25
C ILE A 116 -21.08 -8.98 -5.31
N ASN A 117 -21.72 -7.89 -4.87
CA ASN A 117 -22.26 -6.86 -5.75
C ASN A 117 -21.19 -5.83 -6.13
N SER A 118 -20.33 -5.48 -5.16
CA SER A 118 -19.27 -4.49 -5.34
C SER A 118 -18.04 -4.87 -4.52
N TRP A 119 -16.88 -4.66 -5.12
CA TRP A 119 -15.57 -4.79 -4.49
C TRP A 119 -14.73 -3.60 -4.93
N LYS A 120 -14.50 -2.64 -4.04
CA LYS A 120 -13.85 -1.39 -4.40
C LYS A 120 -12.85 -0.93 -3.35
N GLU A 121 -11.63 -0.62 -3.77
CA GLU A 121 -10.65 0.10 -2.97
C GLU A 121 -11.09 1.57 -2.78
N ILE A 122 -11.03 2.08 -1.55
CA ILE A 122 -11.42 3.44 -1.15
C ILE A 122 -10.33 4.18 -0.40
#